data_AF-A0A354SDI9-F1
#
_entry.id   AF-A0A354SDI9-F1
#
_cell.length_a   1.000
_cell.length_b   1.000
_cell.length_c   1.000
_cell.angle_alpha   90.00
_cell.angle_beta   90.00
_cell.angle_gamma   90.00
#
_symmetry.space_group_name_H-M   'P 1'
#
loop_
_entity.id
_entity.type
_entity.pdbx_description
1 polymer ?
#
loop_
_entity_poly.entity_id
_entity_poly.type
_entity_poly.pdbx_seq_one_letter_code
_entity_poly.pdbx_strand_id
1 'polypeptide(L)'
;LRTGKRLGRRVTEVAVVFKRAPHLPFAAEAVDELGNNALVFRIQPDEGITVRFGSKVPDTSTIEVRDVTMDFEYGESFVESSPEAYERLILDVLIGDPPLFPRHVEVELGWKILDPVLDYWAEQGQPDQYVSGGWGPHSQYDIAARDGRAWRRP
;
A
#
# COMPACT_ATOMS: atom_id res chain seq x y z
N LEU A 1 -0.60 -6.44 -6.27
CA LEU A 1 -1.79 -6.43 -5.39
C LEU A 1 -1.66 -7.56 -4.38
N ARG A 2 -2.03 -7.35 -3.11
CA ARG A 2 -2.08 -8.41 -2.09
C ARG A 2 -3.31 -8.23 -1.23
N THR A 3 -4.06 -9.31 -1.02
CA THR A 3 -5.21 -9.38 -0.11
C THR A 3 -5.24 -10.76 0.55
N GLY A 4 -5.74 -10.85 1.77
CA GLY A 4 -5.78 -12.11 2.51
C GLY A 4 -6.55 -12.00 3.83
N LYS A 5 -6.96 -13.15 4.36
CA LYS A 5 -7.57 -13.28 5.70
C LYS A 5 -6.55 -13.89 6.66
N ARG A 6 -6.77 -13.78 7.97
CA ARG A 6 -5.85 -14.34 8.99
C ARG A 6 -4.39 -13.89 8.79
N LEU A 7 -4.18 -12.69 8.24
CA LEU A 7 -2.86 -12.08 8.18
C LEU A 7 -2.51 -11.45 9.53
N GLY A 8 -1.23 -11.12 9.73
CA GLY A 8 -0.73 -10.57 10.98
C GLY A 8 -1.36 -9.24 11.42
N ARG A 9 -1.91 -8.46 10.48
CA ARG A 9 -2.59 -7.19 10.77
C ARG A 9 -3.75 -6.96 9.80
N ARG A 10 -4.84 -6.35 10.29
CA ARG A 10 -5.88 -5.74 9.43
C ARG A 10 -5.36 -4.41 8.93
N VAL A 11 -5.21 -4.30 7.61
CA VAL A 11 -4.76 -3.06 6.96
C VAL A 11 -5.28 -3.01 5.52
N THR A 12 -5.66 -1.82 5.10
CA THR A 12 -5.98 -1.44 3.73
C THR A 12 -5.12 -0.22 3.43
N GLU A 13 -4.10 -0.40 2.58
CA GLU A 13 -3.17 0.67 2.23
C GLU A 13 -2.79 0.64 0.76
N VAL A 14 -2.43 1.80 0.23
CA VAL A 14 -1.79 1.94 -1.08
C VAL A 14 -0.42 2.57 -0.85
N ALA A 15 0.64 1.84 -1.16
CA ALA A 15 2.01 2.31 -1.02
C ALA A 15 2.65 2.54 -2.40
N VAL A 16 3.04 3.78 -2.68
CA VAL A 16 3.83 4.16 -3.84
C VAL A 16 5.29 4.26 -3.41
N VAL A 17 6.10 3.30 -3.85
CA VAL A 17 7.55 3.29 -3.59
C VAL A 17 8.26 3.91 -4.79
N PHE A 18 8.97 5.01 -4.56
CA PHE A 18 9.71 5.70 -5.60
C PHE A 18 11.04 4.99 -5.88
N LYS A 19 11.55 5.16 -7.10
CA LYS A 19 12.91 4.74 -7.43
C LYS A 19 13.90 5.61 -6.64
N ARG A 20 15.05 5.03 -6.29
CA ARG A 20 16.17 5.79 -5.73
C ARG A 20 16.59 6.87 -6.73
N ALA A 21 16.87 8.08 -6.22
CA ALA A 21 17.34 9.17 -7.06
C ALA A 21 18.69 8.79 -7.71
N PRO A 22 18.86 8.99 -9.02
CA PRO A 22 20.07 8.56 -9.73
C PRO A 22 21.31 9.37 -9.35
N HIS A 23 21.12 10.63 -8.93
CA HIS A 23 22.20 11.53 -8.52
C HIS A 23 21.89 12.07 -7.13
N LEU A 24 22.59 11.55 -6.14
CA LEU A 24 22.57 12.10 -4.78
C LEU A 24 23.79 13.02 -4.65
N PRO A 25 23.62 14.26 -4.15
CA PRO A 25 24.74 15.18 -3.92
C PRO A 25 25.59 14.79 -2.68
N PHE A 26 25.45 13.55 -2.21
CA PHE A 26 26.06 13.03 -0.99
C PHE A 26 26.97 11.84 -1.33
N ALA A 27 28.05 11.68 -0.56
CA ALA A 27 28.94 10.52 -0.68
C ALA A 27 28.16 9.21 -0.45
N ALA A 28 28.60 8.12 -1.07
CA ALA A 28 27.87 6.84 -1.01
C ALA A 28 27.67 6.34 0.44
N GLU A 29 28.66 6.60 1.29
CA GLU A 29 28.69 6.26 2.71
C GLU A 29 27.66 7.07 3.52
N ALA A 30 27.30 8.27 3.07
CA ALA A 30 26.33 9.15 3.72
C ALA A 30 24.86 8.75 3.44
N VAL A 31 24.64 7.81 2.51
CA VAL A 31 23.31 7.39 2.02
C VAL A 31 23.14 5.88 2.06
N ASP A 32 23.97 5.17 2.82
CA ASP A 32 23.96 3.70 2.90
C ASP A 32 22.69 3.20 3.60
N GLU A 33 22.19 3.97 4.58
CA GLU A 33 20.92 3.73 5.28
C GLU A 33 19.70 4.32 4.56
N LEU A 34 19.89 4.99 3.41
CA LEU A 34 18.81 5.66 2.70
C LEU A 34 17.90 4.65 1.98
N GLY A 35 16.67 4.53 2.46
CA GLY A 35 15.65 3.73 1.80
C GLY A 35 15.12 4.39 0.53
N ASN A 36 14.20 3.69 -0.14
CA ASN A 36 13.38 4.33 -1.17
C ASN A 36 12.35 5.24 -0.50
N ASN A 37 12.19 6.46 -1.06
CA ASN A 37 11.08 7.32 -0.70
C ASN A 37 9.75 6.58 -0.92
N ALA A 38 8.79 6.82 -0.05
CA ALA A 38 7.49 6.18 -0.13
C ALA A 38 6.36 7.16 0.22
N LEU A 39 5.27 7.08 -0.52
CA LEU A 39 3.99 7.72 -0.21
C LEU A 39 2.97 6.63 0.10
N VAL A 40 2.47 6.60 1.32
CA VAL A 40 1.55 5.56 1.79
C VAL A 40 0.22 6.20 2.15
N PHE A 41 -0.83 5.76 1.48
CA PHE A 41 -2.21 6.09 1.81
C PHE A 41 -2.75 4.97 2.70
N ARG A 42 -3.09 5.29 3.95
CA ARG A 42 -3.78 4.39 4.87
C ARG A 42 -5.29 4.62 4.72
N ILE A 43 -5.99 3.60 4.24
CA ILE A 43 -7.45 3.65 4.06
C ILE A 43 -8.15 3.10 5.30
N GLN A 44 -7.60 2.07 5.95
CA GLN A 44 -8.08 1.59 7.26
C GLN A 44 -7.09 0.59 7.87
N PRO A 45 -6.89 0.52 9.20
CA PRO A 45 -7.27 1.54 10.19
C PRO A 45 -6.37 2.78 10.10
N ASP A 46 -6.66 3.78 10.93
CA ASP A 46 -5.83 4.97 11.12
C ASP A 46 -5.66 5.75 9.81
N GLU A 47 -6.80 6.24 9.29
CA GLU A 47 -6.90 6.92 8.00
C GLU A 47 -5.91 8.08 7.94
N GLY A 48 -5.10 8.10 6.89
CA GLY A 48 -4.01 9.07 6.85
C GLY A 48 -3.06 8.89 5.68
N ILE A 49 -2.02 9.74 5.68
CA ILE A 49 -1.00 9.76 4.65
C ILE A 49 0.37 9.82 5.33
N THR A 50 1.22 8.87 4.98
CA THR A 50 2.63 8.85 5.40
C THR A 50 3.53 9.14 4.21
N VAL A 51 4.46 10.07 4.40
CA VAL A 51 5.55 10.33 3.46
C VAL A 51 6.87 9.99 4.13
N ARG A 52 7.60 9.02 3.57
CA ARG A 52 8.96 8.67 3.99
C ARG A 52 9.96 9.21 2.97
N PHE A 53 10.95 9.95 3.44
CA PHE A 53 12.00 10.54 2.60
C PHE A 53 13.29 10.74 3.39
N GLY A 54 14.41 10.89 2.68
CA GLY A 54 15.70 11.18 3.29
C GLY A 54 15.80 12.61 3.82
N SER A 55 16.29 12.76 5.05
CA SER A 55 16.66 14.06 5.62
C SER A 55 18.04 14.01 6.27
N LYS A 56 18.72 15.16 6.28
CA LYS A 56 20.02 15.30 6.92
C LYS A 56 19.85 15.20 8.45
N VAL A 57 20.71 14.42 9.10
CA VAL A 57 20.80 14.37 10.56
C VAL A 57 21.43 15.67 11.08
N PRO A 58 20.79 16.41 12.00
CA PRO A 58 21.41 17.57 12.64
C PRO A 58 22.62 17.16 13.52
N ASP A 59 23.62 18.03 13.60
CA ASP A 59 24.74 17.96 14.56
C ASP A 59 25.73 16.78 14.42
N THR A 60 25.92 16.28 13.20
CA THR A 60 26.97 15.32 12.87
C THR A 60 28.20 16.01 12.24
N SER A 61 29.41 15.58 12.64
CA SER A 61 30.67 16.09 12.09
C SER A 61 30.86 15.73 10.60
N THR A 62 30.13 14.73 10.13
CA THR A 62 30.05 14.25 8.74
C THR A 62 28.61 14.33 8.25
N ILE A 63 28.39 14.62 6.96
CA ILE A 63 27.03 14.64 6.40
C ILE A 63 26.48 13.20 6.42
N GLU A 64 25.39 12.99 7.15
CA GLU A 64 24.66 11.73 7.23
C GLU A 64 23.19 11.99 6.88
N VAL A 65 22.61 11.14 6.04
CA VAL A 65 21.20 11.21 5.63
C VAL A 65 20.47 9.98 6.13
N ARG A 66 19.35 10.18 6.82
CA ARG A 66 18.48 9.11 7.33
C ARG A 66 17.05 9.26 6.82
N ASP A 67 16.34 8.15 6.76
CA ASP A 67 14.91 8.16 6.48
C ASP A 67 14.15 8.85 7.63
N VAL A 68 13.39 9.89 7.29
CA VAL A 68 12.42 10.53 8.17
C VAL A 68 11.01 10.27 7.66
N THR A 69 10.07 10.30 8.60
CA THR A 69 8.65 10.06 8.34
C THR A 69 7.87 11.31 8.68
N MET A 70 7.13 11.82 7.71
CA MET A 70 6.06 12.79 7.93
C MET A 70 4.74 12.03 7.93
N ASP A 71 3.93 12.24 8.96
CA ASP A 71 2.66 11.54 9.11
C ASP A 71 1.50 12.51 9.28
N PHE A 72 0.41 12.23 8.57
CA PHE A 72 -0.87 12.90 8.70
C PHE A 72 -1.92 11.86 9.09
N GLU A 73 -2.63 12.13 10.18
CA GLU A 73 -3.69 11.26 10.69
C GLU A 73 -5.01 12.02 10.73
N TYR A 74 -6.03 11.45 10.09
CA TYR A 74 -7.35 12.07 9.96
C TYR A 74 -8.05 12.17 11.32
N GLY A 75 -7.93 11.13 12.15
CA GLY A 75 -8.55 11.07 13.48
C GLY A 75 -7.99 12.08 14.48
N GLU A 76 -6.73 12.52 14.33
CA GLU A 76 -6.18 13.62 15.14
C GLU A 76 -6.52 15.00 14.57
N SER A 77 -6.69 15.09 13.25
CA SER A 77 -6.89 16.36 12.55
C SER A 77 -8.34 16.84 12.51
N PHE A 78 -9.31 15.91 12.60
CA PHE A 78 -10.74 16.21 12.54
C PHE A 78 -11.49 15.53 13.69
N VAL A 79 -12.34 16.30 14.38
CA VAL A 79 -13.12 15.82 15.54
C VAL A 79 -14.38 15.04 15.12
N GLU A 80 -14.86 15.27 13.89
CA GLU A 80 -16.03 14.56 13.36
C GLU A 80 -15.66 13.19 12.81
N SER A 81 -16.46 12.18 13.16
CA SER A 81 -16.35 10.85 12.57
C SER A 81 -16.65 10.93 11.07
N SER A 82 -15.80 10.29 10.26
CA SER A 82 -16.11 10.11 8.84
C SER A 82 -17.44 9.37 8.68
N PRO A 83 -18.32 9.79 7.75
CA PRO A 83 -19.59 9.13 7.51
C PRO A 83 -19.36 7.68 7.12
N GLU A 84 -20.29 6.80 7.50
CA GLU A 84 -20.19 5.39 7.17
C GLU A 84 -20.29 5.19 5.64
N ALA A 85 -19.62 4.15 5.11
CA ALA A 85 -19.49 3.96 3.69
C ALA A 85 -20.85 3.87 2.96
N TYR A 86 -21.85 3.19 3.54
CA TYR A 86 -23.20 3.10 2.98
C TYR A 86 -23.99 4.40 3.13
N GLU A 87 -23.82 5.17 4.20
CA GLU A 87 -24.46 6.48 4.34
C GLU A 87 -24.10 7.39 3.16
N ARG A 88 -22.81 7.41 2.81
CA ARG A 88 -22.32 8.17 1.66
C ARG A 88 -22.90 7.67 0.34
N LEU A 89 -22.87 6.35 0.10
CA LEU A 89 -23.38 5.77 -1.15
C LEU A 89 -24.88 5.99 -1.35
N ILE A 90 -25.68 5.89 -0.27
CA ILE A 90 -27.11 6.15 -0.32
C ILE A 90 -27.37 7.63 -0.63
N LEU A 91 -26.63 8.54 0.02
CA LEU A 91 -26.76 9.97 -0.24
C LEU A 91 -26.43 10.33 -1.71
N ASP A 92 -25.35 9.77 -2.25
CA ASP A 92 -24.94 9.98 -3.65
C ASP A 92 -26.05 9.54 -4.64
N VAL A 93 -26.74 8.41 -4.35
CA VAL A 93 -27.89 7.96 -5.14
C VAL A 93 -29.07 8.93 -5.05
N LEU A 94 -29.37 9.48 -3.86
CA LEU A 94 -30.48 10.41 -3.67
C LEU A 94 -30.25 11.76 -4.37
N ILE A 95 -28.99 12.20 -4.45
CA ILE A 95 -28.60 13.43 -5.14
C ILE A 95 -28.55 13.24 -6.67
N GLY A 96 -28.52 12.00 -7.14
CA GLY A 96 -28.42 11.68 -8.57
C GLY A 96 -27.03 11.91 -9.14
N ASP A 97 -26.00 11.92 -8.28
CA ASP A 97 -24.60 12.07 -8.65
C ASP A 97 -23.85 10.81 -8.19
N PRO A 98 -23.68 9.78 -9.05
CA PRO A 98 -23.05 8.53 -8.65
C PRO A 98 -21.57 8.43 -9.13
N PRO A 99 -20.59 9.11 -8.51
CA PRO A 99 -19.18 8.94 -8.86
C PRO A 99 -18.55 7.65 -8.30
N LEU A 100 -19.15 7.04 -7.27
CA LEU A 100 -18.56 5.92 -6.52
C LEU A 100 -19.12 4.54 -6.89
N PHE A 101 -19.88 4.43 -7.98
CA PHE A 101 -20.38 3.15 -8.46
C PHE A 101 -19.55 2.66 -9.65
N PRO A 102 -19.13 1.39 -9.67
CA PRO A 102 -18.42 0.84 -10.81
C PRO A 102 -19.32 0.83 -12.04
N ARG A 103 -18.76 1.22 -13.18
CA ARG A 103 -19.46 1.17 -14.48
C ARG A 103 -19.48 -0.26 -15.00
N HIS A 104 -20.50 -0.60 -15.80
CA HIS A 104 -20.61 -1.91 -16.46
C HIS A 104 -19.31 -2.36 -17.14
N VAL A 105 -18.66 -1.46 -17.89
CA VAL A 105 -17.40 -1.77 -18.58
C VAL A 105 -16.26 -2.10 -17.62
N GLU A 106 -16.19 -1.43 -16.46
CA GLU A 106 -15.16 -1.69 -15.45
C GLU A 106 -15.34 -3.08 -14.82
N VAL A 107 -16.60 -3.48 -14.57
CA VAL A 107 -16.95 -4.81 -14.06
C VAL A 107 -16.55 -5.90 -15.06
N GLU A 108 -16.90 -5.73 -16.34
CA GLU A 108 -16.55 -6.67 -17.41
C GLU A 108 -15.02 -6.82 -17.58
N LEU A 109 -14.28 -5.71 -17.50
CA LEU A 109 -12.81 -5.74 -17.55
C LEU A 109 -12.21 -6.40 -16.30
N GLY A 110 -12.83 -6.22 -15.14
CA GLY A 110 -12.45 -6.92 -13.91
C GLY A 110 -12.55 -8.43 -14.06
N TRP A 111 -13.65 -8.92 -14.62
CA TRP A 111 -13.84 -10.36 -14.89
C TRP A 111 -12.82 -10.91 -15.87
N LYS A 112 -12.54 -10.20 -16.97
CA LYS A 112 -11.50 -10.62 -17.94
C LYS A 112 -10.11 -10.82 -17.33
N ILE A 113 -9.80 -10.13 -16.22
CA ILE A 113 -8.55 -10.31 -15.50
C ILE A 113 -8.61 -11.53 -14.57
N LEU A 114 -9.76 -11.78 -13.94
CA LEU A 114 -9.92 -12.83 -12.92
C LEU A 114 -10.22 -14.21 -13.52
N ASP A 115 -11.00 -14.29 -14.60
CA ASP A 115 -11.45 -15.56 -15.19
C ASP A 115 -10.28 -16.53 -15.47
N PRO A 116 -9.17 -16.12 -16.12
CA PRO A 116 -8.07 -17.03 -16.39
C PRO A 116 -7.39 -17.58 -15.12
N VAL A 117 -7.40 -16.80 -14.03
CA VAL A 117 -6.85 -17.22 -12.74
C VAL A 117 -7.76 -18.26 -12.08
N LEU A 118 -9.07 -18.06 -12.17
CA LEU A 118 -10.07 -18.99 -11.63
C LEU A 118 -10.08 -20.31 -12.39
N ASP A 119 -10.04 -20.27 -13.72
CA ASP A 119 -9.96 -21.46 -14.59
C ASP A 119 -8.70 -22.28 -14.29
N TYR A 120 -7.55 -21.60 -14.17
CA TYR A 120 -6.29 -22.25 -13.81
C TYR A 120 -6.39 -22.98 -12.45
N TRP A 121 -6.99 -22.36 -11.43
CA TRP A 121 -7.17 -23.02 -10.12
C TRP A 121 -8.16 -24.18 -10.14
N ALA A 122 -9.19 -24.12 -10.99
CA ALA A 122 -10.12 -25.22 -11.16
C ALA A 122 -9.43 -26.48 -11.71
N GLU A 123 -8.42 -26.32 -12.58
CA GLU A 123 -7.71 -27.43 -13.22
C GLU A 123 -6.45 -27.88 -12.46
N GLN A 124 -5.63 -26.93 -11.99
CA GLN A 124 -4.25 -27.18 -11.55
C GLN A 124 -4.06 -27.21 -10.03
N GLY A 125 -5.11 -26.89 -9.26
CA GLY A 125 -5.12 -27.07 -7.81
C GLY A 125 -5.30 -25.79 -6.99
N GLN A 126 -5.04 -25.91 -5.69
CA GLN A 126 -5.36 -24.89 -4.70
C GLN A 126 -4.21 -23.89 -4.47
N PRO A 127 -4.50 -22.67 -3.96
CA PRO A 127 -3.48 -21.71 -3.57
C PRO A 127 -2.53 -22.23 -2.48
N ASP A 128 -1.32 -21.67 -2.44
CA ASP A 128 -0.32 -21.98 -1.43
C ASP A 128 -0.84 -21.73 -0.01
N GLN A 129 -0.58 -22.68 0.88
CA GLN A 129 -0.93 -22.59 2.29
C GLN A 129 0.06 -21.69 3.05
N TYR A 130 -0.43 -21.08 4.14
CA TYR A 130 0.39 -20.29 5.04
C TYR A 130 -0.14 -20.34 6.47
N VAL A 131 0.74 -20.06 7.43
CA VAL A 131 0.40 -20.05 8.85
C VAL A 131 -0.47 -18.83 9.16
N SER A 132 -1.57 -19.05 9.89
CA SER A 132 -2.43 -17.97 10.39
C SER A 132 -1.65 -17.00 11.29
N GLY A 133 -1.91 -15.71 11.14
CA GLY A 133 -1.15 -14.63 11.78
C GLY A 133 0.14 -14.26 11.06
N GLY A 134 0.53 -15.02 10.02
CA GLY A 134 1.64 -14.68 9.14
C GLY A 134 1.28 -13.61 8.11
N TRP A 135 2.18 -13.39 7.15
CA TRP A 135 1.98 -12.40 6.08
C TRP A 135 1.59 -13.03 4.73
N GLY A 136 1.22 -14.32 4.72
CA GLY A 136 0.92 -15.10 3.52
C GLY A 136 2.03 -16.12 3.19
N PRO A 137 1.93 -16.83 2.05
CA PRO A 137 2.88 -17.86 1.66
C PRO A 137 4.21 -17.27 1.19
N HIS A 138 5.27 -18.10 1.13
CA HIS A 138 6.60 -17.65 0.71
C HIS A 138 6.64 -17.17 -0.76
N SER A 139 5.87 -17.82 -1.64
CA SER A 139 5.78 -17.51 -3.07
C SER A 139 5.43 -16.05 -3.38
N GLN A 140 4.74 -15.36 -2.48
CA GLN A 140 4.45 -13.93 -2.65
C GLN A 140 5.72 -13.07 -2.67
N TYR A 141 6.77 -13.48 -1.94
CA TYR A 141 8.04 -12.77 -1.86
C TYR A 141 8.86 -13.04 -3.13
N ASP A 142 8.82 -14.26 -3.63
CA ASP A 142 9.47 -14.64 -4.89
C ASP A 142 8.91 -13.84 -6.07
N ILE A 143 7.59 -13.66 -6.15
CA ILE A 143 6.94 -12.85 -7.19
C ILE A 143 7.41 -11.40 -7.12
N ALA A 144 7.48 -10.81 -5.93
CA ALA A 144 7.96 -9.43 -5.79
C ALA A 144 9.46 -9.30 -6.12
N ALA A 145 10.27 -10.26 -5.67
CA ALA A 145 11.71 -10.27 -5.86
C ALA A 145 12.13 -10.41 -7.34
N ARG A 146 11.33 -11.11 -8.17
CA ARG A 146 11.56 -11.18 -9.63
C ARG A 146 11.61 -9.81 -10.30
N ASP A 147 10.86 -8.85 -9.78
CA ASP A 147 10.85 -7.45 -10.25
C ASP A 147 11.82 -6.54 -9.45
N GLY A 148 12.67 -7.11 -8.58
CA GLY A 148 13.54 -6.36 -7.68
C GLY A 148 12.77 -5.57 -6.61
N ARG A 149 11.56 -6.02 -6.24
CA ARG A 149 10.68 -5.36 -5.28
C ARG A 149 10.54 -6.18 -4.02
N ALA A 150 10.21 -5.51 -2.92
CA ALA A 150 9.87 -6.13 -1.65
C ALA A 150 8.52 -5.61 -1.14
N TRP A 151 7.75 -6.47 -0.50
CA TRP A 151 6.50 -6.05 0.14
C TRP A 151 6.80 -5.14 1.33
N ARG A 152 6.08 -4.01 1.40
CA ARG A 152 6.03 -3.20 2.61
C ARG A 152 5.41 -4.03 3.75
N ARG A 153 5.93 -3.81 4.96
CA ARG A 153 5.35 -4.30 6.21
C ARG A 153 4.62 -3.13 6.89
N PRO A 154 3.28 -3.17 6.95
CA PRO A 154 2.49 -2.22 7.72
C PRO A 154 2.58 -2.45 9.22
#